data_AF-A0A3B9UEK9-F1
#
_entry.id   AF-A0A3B9UEK9-F1
#
_cell.length_a   1.000
_cell.length_b   1.000
_cell.length_c   1.000
_cell.angle_alpha   90.00
_cell.angle_beta   90.00
_cell.angle_gamma   90.00
#
_symmetry.space_group_name_H-M   'P 1'
#
loop_
_entity.id
_entity.type
_entity.pdbx_description
1 polymer ?
#
loop_
_entity_poly.entity_id
_entity_poly.type
_entity_poly.pdbx_seq_one_letter_code
_entity_poly.pdbx_strand_id
1 'polypeptide(L)'
;MKNFLLFALLVAAFGGSAQRIHGYAKAKIAGQEAFQLNDSTQVFAERTERGFTVRKRVWVANSSLSGGVIMPGSSLYNERGEVIGQTLGADVPLTGAQPATERKLRKYQVGTVEGEVRATALQAGSWPEEALADLLNAKRSRPFWEDAEVFFKDYGFAEIEANDLPEALAEGGYKAFILMRRDASNQASARFRILVVTRGESAVQSIVLEGGPIELPKFKLTETTSVGTVMHAQKPTPAFKEALEELAYRNIPLE
;
A
#
# COMPACT_ATOMS: atom_id res chain seq x y z
N MET A 1 -43.62 6.77 12.27
CA MET A 1 -42.40 7.42 12.77
C MET A 1 -41.22 6.87 11.99
N LYS A 2 -40.87 7.59 10.92
CA LYS A 2 -39.77 7.32 9.99
C LYS A 2 -38.55 8.10 10.49
N ASN A 3 -37.35 7.56 10.25
CA ASN A 3 -36.04 8.23 10.35
C ASN A 3 -35.40 8.29 11.74
N PHE A 4 -34.98 7.15 12.31
CA PHE A 4 -33.99 7.18 13.41
C PHE A 4 -33.00 5.99 13.41
N LEU A 5 -32.76 5.37 12.25
CA LEU A 5 -31.75 4.31 12.10
C LEU A 5 -30.98 4.51 10.81
N LEU A 6 -30.25 5.62 10.71
CA LEU A 6 -29.34 5.87 9.60
C LEU A 6 -28.21 6.82 10.04
N PHE A 7 -27.50 6.46 11.12
CA PHE A 7 -26.32 7.21 11.55
C PHE A 7 -25.30 6.37 12.34
N ALA A 8 -25.11 5.10 11.95
CA ALA A 8 -24.20 4.18 12.67
C ALA A 8 -23.24 3.40 11.77
N LEU A 9 -22.89 3.88 10.57
CA LEU A 9 -21.97 3.19 9.65
C LEU A 9 -21.07 4.16 8.87
N LEU A 10 -20.56 5.20 9.55
CA LEU A 10 -19.58 6.13 8.97
C LEU A 10 -18.32 6.28 9.82
N VAL A 11 -17.77 5.14 10.24
CA VAL A 11 -16.35 5.02 10.63
C VAL A 11 -15.83 3.73 9.99
N ALA A 12 -15.95 3.64 8.66
CA ALA A 12 -15.14 2.70 7.91
C ALA A 12 -13.71 3.26 7.91
N ALA A 13 -12.80 2.53 8.53
CA ALA A 13 -11.38 2.86 8.58
C ALA A 13 -10.81 2.99 7.17
N PHE A 14 -10.75 4.21 6.64
CA PHE A 14 -9.99 4.57 5.45
C PHE A 14 -8.50 4.65 5.80
N GLY A 15 -7.90 3.52 6.16
CA GLY A 15 -6.45 3.38 6.34
C GLY A 15 -5.76 3.09 5.00
N GLY A 16 -5.64 4.08 4.11
CA GLY A 16 -5.06 3.86 2.78
C GLY A 16 -3.52 3.93 2.78
N SER A 17 -2.91 2.84 2.31
CA SER A 17 -1.55 2.40 2.64
C SER A 17 -0.56 2.39 1.47
N ALA A 18 0.09 3.51 1.16
CA ALA A 18 1.05 3.81 0.05
C ALA A 18 0.53 4.99 -0.78
N GLN A 19 0.95 6.18 -0.40
CA GLN A 19 0.67 7.47 -1.04
C GLN A 19 2.00 8.14 -1.37
N ARG A 20 2.01 9.03 -2.35
CA ARG A 20 3.22 9.77 -2.69
C ARG A 20 3.25 11.08 -1.92
N ILE A 21 4.39 11.37 -1.30
CA ILE A 21 4.59 12.63 -0.57
C ILE A 21 5.25 13.68 -1.48
N HIS A 22 4.86 14.94 -1.32
CA HIS A 22 5.54 16.06 -1.96
C HIS A 22 6.92 16.31 -1.34
N GLY A 23 7.89 16.66 -2.18
CA GLY A 23 9.28 16.88 -1.75
C GLY A 23 9.46 18.06 -0.81
N TYR A 24 8.55 19.03 -0.81
CA TYR A 24 8.57 20.15 0.16
C TYR A 24 8.07 19.76 1.55
N ALA A 25 7.43 18.59 1.69
CA ALA A 25 6.78 18.21 2.93
C ALA A 25 7.80 17.81 3.99
N LYS A 26 7.64 18.40 5.18
CA LYS A 26 8.44 18.06 6.35
C LYS A 26 7.54 17.36 7.36
N ALA A 27 7.85 16.09 7.62
CA ALA A 27 7.18 15.30 8.64
C ALA A 27 7.60 15.77 10.03
N LYS A 28 6.65 15.80 10.96
CA LYS A 28 6.85 16.30 12.31
C LYS A 28 6.78 15.20 13.36
N ILE A 29 7.61 15.29 14.38
CA ILE A 29 7.54 14.45 15.58
C ILE A 29 7.42 15.40 16.77
N ALA A 30 6.41 15.19 17.63
CA ALA A 30 6.11 16.08 18.75
C ALA A 30 6.04 17.58 18.35
N GLY A 31 5.53 17.87 17.13
CA GLY A 31 5.39 19.23 16.60
C GLY A 31 6.64 19.86 15.97
N GLN A 32 7.80 19.23 16.06
CA GLN A 32 9.06 19.70 15.46
C GLN A 32 9.34 19.03 14.11
N GLU A 33 9.96 19.75 13.19
CA GLU A 33 10.36 19.20 11.87
C GLU A 33 11.43 18.12 12.05
N ALA A 34 11.09 16.89 11.69
CA ALA A 34 11.86 15.69 12.02
C ALA A 34 12.56 15.10 10.81
N PHE A 35 11.87 14.94 9.68
CA PHE A 35 12.48 14.47 8.45
C PHE A 35 11.74 14.98 7.22
N GLN A 36 12.40 14.91 6.07
CA GLN A 36 11.88 15.26 4.77
C GLN A 36 12.22 14.14 3.79
N LEU A 37 11.24 13.75 2.99
CA LEU A 37 11.41 12.76 1.94
C LEU A 37 11.45 13.45 0.57
N ASN A 38 12.10 12.80 -0.40
CA ASN A 38 12.14 13.28 -1.78
C ASN A 38 10.74 13.29 -2.38
N ASP A 39 10.53 14.15 -3.37
CA ASP A 39 9.24 14.22 -4.06
C ASP A 39 8.87 12.88 -4.67
N SER A 40 7.58 12.57 -4.62
CA SER A 40 7.00 11.33 -5.14
C SER A 40 7.44 10.06 -4.40
N THR A 41 8.06 10.17 -3.22
CA THR A 41 8.37 9.01 -2.37
C THR A 41 7.09 8.38 -1.85
N GLN A 42 6.94 7.06 -2.04
CA GLN A 42 5.83 6.30 -1.49
C GLN A 42 5.96 6.18 0.04
N VAL A 43 4.88 6.47 0.77
CA VAL A 43 4.78 6.36 2.23
C VAL A 43 3.48 5.65 2.60
N PHE A 44 3.52 4.88 3.68
CA PHE A 44 2.27 4.50 4.35
C PHE A 44 1.70 5.75 5.02
N ALA A 45 0.39 5.98 4.94
CA ALA A 45 -0.23 7.18 5.49
C ALA A 45 -1.59 6.86 6.11
N GLU A 46 -1.77 7.30 7.36
CA GLU A 46 -2.96 7.03 8.15
C GLU A 46 -3.62 8.35 8.55
N ARG A 47 -4.92 8.47 8.31
CA ARG A 47 -5.64 9.72 8.55
C ARG A 47 -5.75 10.00 10.04
N THR A 48 -5.47 11.24 10.42
CA THR A 48 -5.67 11.75 11.78
C THR A 48 -6.61 12.95 11.75
N GLU A 49 -7.02 13.45 12.91
CA GLU A 49 -7.86 14.66 13.01
C GLU A 49 -7.23 15.89 12.36
N ARG A 50 -5.89 15.97 12.35
CA ARG A 50 -5.12 17.16 11.94
C ARG A 50 -4.40 16.98 10.59
N GLY A 51 -4.52 15.82 9.97
CA GLY A 51 -3.80 15.49 8.74
C GLY A 51 -3.57 13.99 8.64
N PHE A 52 -2.31 13.59 8.60
CA PHE A 52 -1.90 12.20 8.43
C PHE A 52 -0.66 11.88 9.25
N THR A 53 -0.59 10.66 9.77
CA THR A 53 0.65 10.03 10.22
C THR A 53 1.25 9.28 9.05
N VAL A 54 2.47 9.63 8.64
CA VAL A 54 3.21 8.93 7.59
C VAL A 54 4.26 8.01 8.18
N ARG A 55 4.37 6.81 7.64
CA ARG A 55 5.40 5.81 7.95
C ARG A 55 6.19 5.47 6.69
N LYS A 56 7.50 5.35 6.84
CA LYS A 56 8.41 4.94 5.76
C LYS A 56 9.42 3.94 6.26
N ARG A 57 9.59 2.81 5.56
CA ARG A 57 10.71 1.92 5.79
C ARG A 57 11.96 2.50 5.15
N VAL A 58 13.01 2.66 5.95
CA VAL A 58 14.25 3.32 5.56
C VAL A 58 15.46 2.51 6.00
N TRP A 59 16.54 2.65 5.23
CA TRP A 59 17.86 2.19 5.58
C TRP A 59 18.66 3.39 6.05
N VAL A 60 19.34 3.24 7.19
CA VAL A 60 20.14 4.30 7.81
C VAL A 60 21.51 3.74 8.15
N ALA A 61 22.57 4.48 7.83
CA ALA A 61 23.93 4.04 8.11
C ALA A 61 24.11 3.84 9.62
N ASN A 62 24.81 2.78 10.04
CA ASN A 62 25.08 2.50 11.45
C ASN A 62 25.82 3.68 12.12
N SER A 63 26.66 4.39 11.37
CA SER A 63 27.37 5.60 11.83
C SER A 63 26.45 6.80 12.08
N SER A 64 25.22 6.76 11.59
CA SER A 64 24.20 7.80 11.73
C SER A 64 23.18 7.51 12.84
N LEU A 65 23.37 6.40 13.59
CA LEU A 65 22.45 5.94 14.62
C LEU A 65 23.10 6.01 16.00
N SER A 66 22.37 6.56 16.97
CA SER A 66 22.76 6.59 18.38
C SER A 66 21.56 6.22 19.23
N GLY A 67 21.65 5.12 19.99
CA GLY A 67 20.57 4.70 20.91
C GLY A 67 19.21 4.45 20.24
N GLY A 68 19.18 4.04 18.96
CA GLY A 68 17.93 3.84 18.20
C GLY A 68 17.34 5.12 17.61
N VAL A 69 18.01 6.26 17.78
CA VAL A 69 17.65 7.55 17.18
C VAL A 69 18.61 7.85 16.02
N ILE A 70 18.04 8.37 14.92
CA ILE A 70 18.81 8.81 13.75
C ILE A 70 19.30 10.23 14.02
N MET A 71 20.61 10.45 13.87
CA MET A 71 21.21 11.77 14.05
C MET A 71 20.65 12.78 13.04
N PRO A 72 20.43 14.05 13.43
CA PRO A 72 20.07 15.14 12.52
C PRO A 72 20.96 15.25 11.27
N GLY A 73 20.37 15.58 10.12
CA GLY A 73 21.08 15.73 8.84
C GLY A 73 21.53 14.41 8.19
N SER A 74 21.13 13.27 8.74
CA SER A 74 21.46 11.96 8.17
C SER A 74 20.59 11.65 6.96
N SER A 75 21.21 11.07 5.92
CA SER A 75 20.47 10.59 4.75
C SER A 75 19.65 9.34 5.05
N LEU A 76 18.45 9.28 4.49
CA LEU A 76 17.54 8.13 4.52
C LEU A 76 17.61 7.42 3.16
N TYR A 77 17.75 6.09 3.18
CA TYR A 77 17.94 5.29 1.97
C TYR A 77 16.79 4.29 1.77
N ASN A 78 16.57 3.86 0.53
CA ASN A 78 15.68 2.73 0.21
C ASN A 78 16.44 1.39 0.14
N GLU A 79 15.71 0.32 -0.17
CA GLU A 79 16.25 -1.04 -0.35
C GLU A 79 17.30 -1.16 -1.47
N ARG A 80 17.33 -0.19 -2.40
CA ARG A 80 18.30 -0.12 -3.51
C ARG A 80 19.55 0.65 -3.15
N GLY A 81 19.59 1.27 -1.95
CA GLY A 81 20.67 2.15 -1.52
C GLY A 81 20.59 3.55 -2.12
N GLU A 82 19.45 3.94 -2.70
CA GLU A 82 19.20 5.28 -3.21
C GLU A 82 18.74 6.19 -2.08
N VAL A 83 19.19 7.44 -2.06
CA VAL A 83 18.76 8.44 -1.08
C VAL A 83 17.31 8.83 -1.38
N ILE A 84 16.43 8.68 -0.39
CA ILE A 84 15.00 9.02 -0.48
C ILE A 84 14.59 10.14 0.47
N GLY A 85 15.53 10.71 1.23
CA GLY A 85 15.26 11.82 2.13
C GLY A 85 16.40 12.07 3.11
N GLN A 86 16.10 12.90 4.11
CA GLN A 86 17.04 13.24 5.18
C GLN A 86 16.30 13.54 6.49
N THR A 87 16.97 13.30 7.61
CA THR A 87 16.53 13.80 8.91
C THR A 87 16.85 15.29 9.06
N LEU A 88 16.01 15.98 9.83
CA LEU A 88 16.10 17.41 10.11
C LEU A 88 16.53 17.59 11.58
N GLY A 89 16.00 18.61 12.27
CA GLY A 89 16.49 19.01 13.59
C GLY A 89 15.97 18.22 14.78
N ALA A 90 14.86 17.49 14.64
CA ALA A 90 14.30 16.69 15.73
C ALA A 90 14.89 15.28 15.78
N ASP A 91 14.82 14.65 16.95
CA ASP A 91 15.15 13.23 17.13
C ASP A 91 14.17 12.37 16.33
N VAL A 92 14.70 11.53 15.44
CA VAL A 92 13.91 10.60 14.63
C VAL A 92 14.15 9.17 15.11
N PRO A 93 13.22 8.55 15.84
CA PRO A 93 13.34 7.15 16.22
C PRO A 93 13.33 6.24 14.99
N LEU A 94 14.20 5.23 14.98
CA LEU A 94 14.16 4.15 14.01
C LEU A 94 13.47 2.94 14.64
N THR A 95 12.17 2.80 14.39
CA THR A 95 11.35 1.75 15.01
C THR A 95 11.59 0.40 14.35
N GLY A 96 11.68 -0.65 15.18
CA GLY A 96 11.89 -2.02 14.72
C GLY A 96 13.24 -2.24 14.04
N ALA A 97 14.27 -1.46 14.40
CA ALA A 97 15.58 -1.51 13.77
C ALA A 97 16.18 -2.93 13.77
N GLN A 98 16.62 -3.39 12.60
CA GLN A 98 17.34 -4.65 12.41
C GLN A 98 18.48 -4.47 11.41
N PRO A 99 19.55 -5.27 11.48
CA PRO A 99 20.61 -5.23 10.49
C PRO A 99 20.09 -5.55 9.09
N ALA A 100 20.51 -4.77 8.09
CA ALA A 100 20.19 -5.08 6.70
C ALA A 100 20.89 -6.38 6.27
N THR A 101 20.15 -7.26 5.59
CA THR A 101 20.65 -8.58 5.16
C THR A 101 21.34 -8.51 3.80
N GLU A 102 21.04 -7.49 2.99
CA GLU A 102 21.58 -7.34 1.65
C GLU A 102 23.08 -7.04 1.69
N ARG A 103 23.86 -7.76 0.87
CA ARG A 103 25.34 -7.66 0.85
C ARG A 103 25.84 -6.22 0.70
N LYS A 104 25.16 -5.40 -0.10
CA LYS A 104 25.53 -3.99 -0.36
C LYS A 104 25.15 -3.05 0.78
N LEU A 105 24.21 -3.44 1.66
CA LEU A 105 23.64 -2.60 2.71
C LEU A 105 24.00 -3.06 4.13
N ARG A 106 24.93 -4.00 4.30
CA ARG A 106 25.36 -4.50 5.64
C ARG A 106 25.81 -3.43 6.64
N LYS A 107 26.21 -2.25 6.17
CA LYS A 107 26.59 -1.09 7.01
C LYS A 107 25.38 -0.25 7.47
N TYR A 108 24.17 -0.67 7.16
CA TYR A 108 22.92 0.02 7.47
C TYR A 108 22.06 -0.81 8.42
N GLN A 109 21.28 -0.14 9.26
CA GLN A 109 20.08 -0.70 9.87
C GLN A 109 18.88 -0.38 8.99
N VAL A 110 17.93 -1.30 8.93
CA VAL A 110 16.60 -1.07 8.36
C VAL A 110 15.57 -0.95 9.47
N GLY A 111 14.68 0.02 9.35
CA GLY A 111 13.58 0.26 10.29
C GLY A 111 12.53 1.17 9.69
N THR A 112 11.56 1.58 10.50
CA THR A 112 10.51 2.50 10.08
C THR A 112 10.69 3.86 10.77
N VAL A 113 10.60 4.94 10.00
CA VAL A 113 10.44 6.30 10.53
C VAL A 113 8.98 6.71 10.43
N GLU A 114 8.52 7.46 11.42
CA GLU A 114 7.13 7.91 11.53
C GLU A 114 7.08 9.40 11.83
N GLY A 115 6.14 10.12 11.23
CA GLY A 115 5.89 11.52 11.56
C GLY A 115 4.56 12.03 11.03
N GLU A 116 4.13 13.17 11.52
CA GLU A 116 2.87 13.82 11.15
C GLU A 116 3.06 14.79 9.99
N VAL A 117 2.13 14.77 9.04
CA VAL A 117 2.06 15.71 7.91
C VAL A 117 0.64 16.25 7.74
N ARG A 118 0.52 17.41 7.08
CA ARG A 118 -0.78 17.93 6.65
C ARG A 118 -1.29 17.18 5.42
N ALA A 119 -2.59 17.24 5.16
CA ALA A 119 -3.18 16.67 3.95
C ALA A 119 -2.51 17.16 2.64
N THR A 120 -2.14 18.45 2.59
CA THR A 120 -1.46 19.04 1.44
C THR A 120 -0.03 18.54 1.24
N ALA A 121 0.52 17.74 2.15
CA ALA A 121 1.83 17.11 1.95
C ALA A 121 1.76 15.91 1.00
N LEU A 122 0.58 15.33 0.82
CA LEU A 122 0.37 14.13 0.02
C LEU A 122 -0.12 14.53 -1.37
N GLN A 123 0.40 13.86 -2.40
CA GLN A 123 0.01 14.10 -3.79
C GLN A 123 -1.41 13.61 -4.03
N ALA A 124 -2.27 14.47 -4.57
CA ALA A 124 -3.63 14.12 -4.95
C ALA A 124 -3.62 12.99 -6.00
N GLY A 125 -4.60 12.08 -5.92
CA GLY A 125 -4.69 10.91 -6.82
C GLY A 125 -3.59 9.86 -6.62
N SER A 126 -2.71 10.00 -5.62
CA SER A 126 -1.69 8.99 -5.32
C SER A 126 -2.21 7.82 -4.48
N TRP A 127 -3.52 7.74 -4.25
CA TRP A 127 -4.18 6.63 -3.56
C TRP A 127 -4.52 5.52 -4.56
N PRO A 128 -3.89 4.34 -4.51
CA PRO A 128 -4.17 3.29 -5.48
C PRO A 128 -5.59 2.74 -5.44
N GLU A 129 -6.33 2.82 -4.32
CA GLU A 129 -7.76 2.47 -4.30
C GLU A 129 -8.60 3.44 -5.15
N GLU A 130 -8.36 4.75 -4.99
CA GLU A 130 -9.04 5.79 -5.78
C GLU A 130 -8.63 5.69 -7.26
N ALA A 131 -7.34 5.56 -7.54
CA ALA A 131 -6.83 5.41 -8.90
C ALA A 131 -7.30 4.10 -9.56
N LEU A 132 -7.46 3.02 -8.80
CA LEU A 132 -8.06 1.78 -9.29
C LEU A 132 -9.56 1.97 -9.61
N ALA A 133 -10.29 2.68 -8.74
CA ALA A 133 -11.68 3.02 -9.00
C ALA A 133 -11.81 3.87 -10.26
N ASP A 134 -10.98 4.89 -10.42
CA ASP A 134 -10.93 5.74 -11.61
C ASP A 134 -10.62 4.94 -12.88
N LEU A 135 -9.60 4.07 -12.83
CA LEU A 135 -9.23 3.17 -13.93
C LEU A 135 -10.42 2.29 -14.37
N LEU A 136 -11.18 1.75 -13.42
CA LEU A 136 -12.30 0.83 -13.68
C LEU A 136 -13.59 1.55 -14.10
N ASN A 137 -13.81 2.76 -13.58
CA ASN A 137 -14.98 3.58 -13.86
C ASN A 137 -14.82 4.42 -15.13
N ALA A 138 -13.59 4.67 -15.59
CA ALA A 138 -13.31 5.40 -16.82
C ALA A 138 -14.14 4.91 -18.01
N LYS A 139 -14.71 5.86 -18.76
CA LYS A 139 -15.36 5.58 -20.05
C LYS A 139 -14.25 5.42 -21.09
N ARG A 140 -14.09 4.20 -21.61
CA ARG A 140 -12.92 3.84 -22.43
C ARG A 140 -13.23 3.96 -23.93
N SER A 141 -12.30 4.55 -24.66
CA SER A 141 -12.22 4.52 -26.13
C SER A 141 -11.10 3.61 -26.64
N ARG A 142 -10.20 3.17 -25.77
CA ARG A 142 -9.04 2.31 -26.04
C ARG A 142 -9.09 1.00 -25.24
N PRO A 143 -8.25 -0.01 -25.58
CA PRO A 143 -8.17 -1.25 -24.81
C PRO A 143 -7.86 -1.00 -23.34
N PHE A 144 -8.47 -1.80 -22.45
CA PHE A 144 -8.25 -1.71 -21.01
C PHE A 144 -6.79 -1.88 -20.60
N TRP A 145 -6.11 -2.82 -21.28
CA TRP A 145 -4.83 -3.33 -20.82
C TRP A 145 -3.73 -2.26 -20.77
N GLU A 146 -3.68 -1.38 -21.77
CA GLU A 146 -2.69 -0.31 -21.83
C GLU A 146 -2.73 0.60 -20.59
N ASP A 147 -3.93 0.94 -20.13
CA ASP A 147 -4.13 1.75 -18.92
C ASP A 147 -3.82 0.95 -17.65
N ALA A 148 -4.18 -0.34 -17.64
CA ALA A 148 -3.95 -1.22 -16.50
C ALA A 148 -2.46 -1.47 -16.27
N GLU A 149 -1.67 -1.70 -17.33
CA GLU A 149 -0.22 -1.90 -17.23
C GLU A 149 0.49 -0.68 -16.63
N VAL A 150 0.12 0.53 -17.09
CA VAL A 150 0.67 1.78 -16.55
C VAL A 150 0.32 1.90 -15.07
N PHE A 151 -0.95 1.65 -14.70
CA PHE A 151 -1.37 1.65 -13.30
C PHE A 151 -0.58 0.64 -12.44
N PHE A 152 -0.49 -0.62 -12.87
CA PHE A 152 0.22 -1.65 -12.12
C PHE A 152 1.69 -1.28 -11.93
N LYS A 153 2.35 -0.78 -12.98
CA LYS A 153 3.74 -0.32 -12.92
C LYS A 153 3.93 0.87 -11.99
N ASP A 154 3.09 1.90 -12.10
CA ASP A 154 3.24 3.15 -11.37
C ASP A 154 3.05 2.98 -9.86
N TYR A 155 2.15 2.08 -9.46
CA TYR A 155 1.91 1.76 -8.05
C TYR A 155 2.76 0.60 -7.53
N GLY A 156 3.50 -0.09 -8.40
CA GLY A 156 4.43 -1.16 -8.01
C GLY A 156 3.74 -2.48 -7.66
N PHE A 157 2.66 -2.81 -8.38
CA PHE A 157 2.07 -4.15 -8.33
C PHE A 157 3.06 -5.18 -8.88
N ALA A 158 3.12 -6.33 -8.23
CA ALA A 158 3.82 -7.51 -8.74
C ALA A 158 2.80 -8.45 -9.39
N GLU A 159 3.10 -8.98 -10.57
CA GLU A 159 2.36 -10.10 -11.13
C GLU A 159 2.74 -11.39 -10.39
N ILE A 160 1.74 -12.21 -10.07
CA ILE A 160 1.96 -13.54 -9.49
C ILE A 160 2.09 -14.52 -10.65
N GLU A 161 3.22 -15.21 -10.71
CA GLU A 161 3.53 -16.19 -11.75
C GLU A 161 2.45 -17.28 -11.80
N ALA A 162 2.15 -17.77 -13.01
CA ALA A 162 1.08 -18.75 -13.21
C ALA A 162 1.25 -20.03 -12.37
N ASN A 163 2.49 -20.42 -12.09
CA ASN A 163 2.80 -21.60 -11.27
C ASN A 163 2.56 -21.38 -9.76
N ASP A 164 2.51 -20.13 -9.32
CA ASP A 164 2.25 -19.76 -7.93
C ASP A 164 0.77 -19.45 -7.67
N LEU A 165 -0.05 -19.42 -8.73
CA LEU A 165 -1.49 -19.29 -8.63
C LEU A 165 -2.14 -20.60 -8.17
N PRO A 166 -3.20 -20.52 -7.35
CA PRO A 166 -4.09 -21.66 -7.10
C PRO A 166 -4.67 -22.23 -8.41
N GLU A 167 -4.88 -23.55 -8.43
CA GLU A 167 -5.24 -24.34 -9.62
C GLU A 167 -6.42 -23.73 -10.40
N ALA A 168 -7.52 -23.38 -9.72
CA ALA A 168 -8.70 -22.82 -10.38
C ALA A 168 -8.45 -21.44 -11.04
N LEU A 169 -7.45 -20.68 -10.58
CA LEU A 169 -7.04 -19.43 -11.23
C LEU A 169 -6.09 -19.70 -12.41
N ALA A 170 -5.15 -20.62 -12.24
CA ALA A 170 -4.19 -21.00 -13.27
C ALA A 170 -4.90 -21.62 -14.50
N GLU A 171 -5.74 -22.63 -14.29
CA GLU A 171 -6.50 -23.30 -15.35
C GLU A 171 -7.50 -22.37 -16.06
N GLY A 172 -8.03 -21.40 -15.33
CA GLY A 172 -8.96 -20.41 -15.86
C GLY A 172 -8.31 -19.34 -16.75
N GLY A 173 -6.98 -19.33 -16.90
CA GLY A 173 -6.25 -18.31 -17.65
C GLY A 173 -6.34 -16.93 -17.01
N TYR A 174 -6.43 -16.88 -15.68
CA TYR A 174 -6.44 -15.63 -14.93
C TYR A 174 -5.01 -15.17 -14.64
N LYS A 175 -4.83 -13.85 -14.56
CA LYS A 175 -3.61 -13.22 -14.03
C LYS A 175 -3.95 -12.57 -12.69
N ALA A 176 -3.03 -12.61 -11.74
CA ALA A 176 -3.19 -11.92 -10.46
C ALA A 176 -2.07 -10.92 -10.23
N PHE A 177 -2.44 -9.73 -9.78
CA PHE A 177 -1.53 -8.63 -9.48
C PHE A 177 -1.69 -8.24 -8.03
N ILE A 178 -0.58 -8.10 -7.31
CA ILE A 178 -0.58 -7.83 -5.88
C ILE A 178 0.20 -6.57 -5.56
N LEU A 179 -0.44 -5.68 -4.80
CA LEU A 179 0.19 -4.52 -4.18
C LEU A 179 0.33 -4.80 -2.69
N MET A 180 1.56 -4.85 -2.21
CA MET A 180 1.87 -5.08 -0.79
C MET A 180 1.73 -3.80 0.02
N ARG A 181 1.33 -3.90 1.29
CA ARG A 181 1.34 -2.82 2.28
C ARG A 181 2.78 -2.55 2.74
N ARG A 182 3.62 -2.09 1.80
CA ARG A 182 5.00 -1.68 2.09
C ARG A 182 4.99 -0.50 3.05
N ASP A 183 6.07 -0.32 3.79
CA ASP A 183 6.31 0.82 4.70
C ASP A 183 5.44 0.91 5.97
N ALA A 184 4.39 0.11 6.13
CA ALA A 184 3.57 0.12 7.35
C ALA A 184 4.35 -0.39 8.58
N SER A 185 5.20 -1.40 8.40
CA SER A 185 6.05 -1.95 9.46
C SER A 185 7.39 -2.39 8.88
N ASN A 186 8.35 -2.69 9.77
CA ASN A 186 9.62 -3.30 9.38
C ASN A 186 9.58 -4.83 9.37
N GLN A 187 8.39 -5.44 9.23
CA GLN A 187 8.26 -6.89 9.12
C GLN A 187 8.71 -7.38 7.74
N ALA A 188 9.26 -8.60 7.70
CA ALA A 188 9.71 -9.22 6.46
C ALA A 188 8.53 -9.56 5.52
N SER A 189 7.38 -9.94 6.10
CA SER A 189 6.14 -10.25 5.40
C SER A 189 5.10 -9.16 5.66
N ALA A 190 5.06 -8.15 4.80
CA ALA A 190 3.93 -7.22 4.80
C ALA A 190 2.66 -7.94 4.34
N ARG A 191 1.50 -7.54 4.86
CA ARG A 191 0.20 -7.97 4.32
C ARG A 191 -0.01 -7.33 2.94
N PHE A 192 -0.81 -7.96 2.08
CA PHE A 192 -1.25 -7.31 0.84
C PHE A 192 -2.21 -6.15 1.13
N ARG A 193 -2.17 -5.10 0.30
CA ARG A 193 -3.11 -3.97 0.32
C ARG A 193 -4.25 -4.20 -0.67
N ILE A 194 -3.89 -4.50 -1.92
CA ILE A 194 -4.81 -4.72 -3.04
C ILE A 194 -4.34 -5.94 -3.82
N LEU A 195 -5.26 -6.85 -4.10
CA LEU A 195 -5.06 -7.94 -5.04
C LEU A 195 -6.09 -7.79 -6.17
N VAL A 196 -5.62 -7.79 -7.42
CA VAL A 196 -6.45 -7.64 -8.61
C VAL A 196 -6.32 -8.90 -9.46
N VAL A 197 -7.44 -9.55 -9.75
CA VAL A 197 -7.47 -10.70 -10.66
C VAL A 197 -8.13 -10.29 -11.98
N THR A 198 -7.42 -10.50 -13.08
CA THR A 198 -7.90 -10.24 -14.44
C THR A 198 -8.10 -11.56 -15.19
N ARG A 199 -8.98 -11.54 -16.19
CA ARG A 199 -9.07 -12.62 -17.19
C ARG A 199 -8.22 -12.25 -18.39
N GLY A 200 -6.99 -12.75 -18.43
CA GLY A 200 -5.96 -12.26 -19.35
C GLY A 200 -5.85 -10.73 -19.30
N GLU A 201 -5.87 -10.10 -20.48
CA GLU A 201 -5.70 -8.65 -20.66
C GLU A 201 -7.04 -7.91 -20.87
N SER A 202 -8.16 -8.63 -20.75
CA SER A 202 -9.47 -8.15 -21.18
C SER A 202 -10.18 -7.28 -20.14
N ALA A 203 -10.22 -7.73 -18.88
CA ALA A 203 -10.96 -7.07 -17.80
C ALA A 203 -10.54 -7.60 -16.42
N VAL A 204 -10.73 -6.75 -15.41
CA VAL A 204 -10.72 -7.17 -14.00
C VAL A 204 -11.96 -8.03 -13.72
N GLN A 205 -11.72 -9.19 -13.13
CA GLN A 205 -12.77 -10.10 -12.67
C GLN A 205 -13.06 -9.92 -11.20
N SER A 206 -12.02 -9.73 -10.39
CA SER A 206 -12.17 -9.61 -8.95
C SER A 206 -11.08 -8.74 -8.33
N ILE A 207 -11.42 -8.10 -7.23
CA ILE A 207 -10.52 -7.27 -6.44
C ILE A 207 -10.67 -7.71 -4.99
N VAL A 208 -9.55 -7.95 -4.31
CA VAL A 208 -9.51 -8.14 -2.87
C VAL A 208 -8.80 -6.93 -2.27
N LEU A 209 -9.49 -6.23 -1.39
CA LEU A 209 -8.99 -5.09 -0.65
C LEU A 209 -8.80 -5.51 0.79
N GLU A 210 -7.66 -5.18 1.39
CA GLU A 210 -7.46 -5.35 2.83
C GLU A 210 -8.44 -4.47 3.63
N GLY A 211 -8.75 -3.29 3.10
CA GLY A 211 -9.66 -2.31 3.70
C GLY A 211 -11.12 -2.48 3.29
N GLY A 212 -11.87 -1.38 3.41
CA GLY A 212 -13.28 -1.31 3.03
C GLY A 212 -13.51 -1.32 1.51
N PRO A 213 -14.78 -1.45 1.08
CA PRO A 213 -15.14 -1.42 -0.33
C PRO A 213 -14.84 -0.07 -0.97
N ILE A 214 -14.55 -0.10 -2.27
CA ILE A 214 -14.49 1.09 -3.12
C ILE A 214 -15.71 1.16 -4.04
N GLU A 215 -16.07 2.34 -4.51
CA GLU A 215 -17.24 2.49 -5.37
C GLU A 215 -16.97 2.04 -6.80
N LEU A 216 -17.49 0.86 -7.15
CA LEU A 216 -17.39 0.27 -8.49
C LEU A 216 -18.79 -0.09 -9.02
N PRO A 217 -19.50 0.84 -9.69
CA PRO A 217 -20.84 0.58 -10.20
C PRO A 217 -20.98 -0.63 -11.13
N LYS A 218 -19.88 -1.05 -11.77
CA LYS A 218 -19.85 -2.21 -12.68
C LYS A 218 -19.72 -3.56 -11.95
N PHE A 219 -19.37 -3.55 -10.65
CA PHE A 219 -19.19 -4.76 -9.86
C PHE A 219 -20.54 -5.21 -9.28
N LYS A 220 -20.80 -6.51 -9.37
CA LYS A 220 -22.14 -7.08 -9.11
C LYS A 220 -22.27 -7.66 -7.71
N LEU A 221 -21.15 -8.00 -7.09
CA LEU A 221 -21.11 -8.65 -5.78
C LEU A 221 -19.95 -8.08 -4.98
N THR A 222 -20.25 -7.72 -3.73
CA THR A 222 -19.27 -7.29 -2.73
C THR A 222 -19.51 -8.11 -1.48
N GLU A 223 -18.46 -8.73 -0.96
CA GLU A 223 -18.49 -9.59 0.22
C GLU A 223 -17.38 -9.16 1.18
N THR A 224 -17.69 -9.12 2.47
CA THR A 224 -16.68 -8.96 3.53
C THR A 224 -16.29 -10.35 4.03
N THR A 225 -14.99 -10.64 4.00
CA THR A 225 -14.40 -11.92 4.41
C THR A 225 -13.31 -11.68 5.46
N SER A 226 -12.71 -12.76 5.96
CA SER A 226 -11.56 -12.73 6.87
C SER A 226 -10.31 -12.08 6.27
N VAL A 227 -10.18 -12.10 4.94
CA VAL A 227 -9.03 -11.52 4.24
C VAL A 227 -9.22 -10.04 3.91
N GLY A 228 -10.45 -9.53 3.98
CA GLY A 228 -10.80 -8.12 3.74
C GLY A 228 -12.13 -7.99 2.98
N THR A 229 -12.21 -7.02 2.07
CA THR A 229 -13.36 -6.84 1.18
C THR A 229 -13.08 -7.42 -0.19
N VAL A 230 -13.91 -8.36 -0.65
CA VAL A 230 -13.83 -8.94 -1.99
C VAL A 230 -14.93 -8.35 -2.85
N MET A 231 -14.56 -7.90 -4.05
CA MET A 231 -15.48 -7.34 -5.04
C MET A 231 -15.35 -8.15 -6.34
N HIS A 232 -16.48 -8.58 -6.91
CA HIS A 232 -16.51 -9.33 -8.17
C HIS A 232 -17.30 -8.61 -9.28
N ALA A 233 -16.74 -8.60 -10.49
CA ALA A 233 -17.41 -8.08 -11.68
C ALA A 233 -18.55 -9.00 -12.17
N GLN A 234 -18.47 -10.29 -11.85
CA GLN A 234 -19.46 -11.32 -12.18
C GLN A 234 -19.66 -12.25 -10.98
N LYS A 235 -20.74 -13.04 -10.98
CA LYS A 235 -20.95 -14.03 -9.91
C LYS A 235 -19.86 -15.11 -10.01
N PRO A 236 -18.98 -15.26 -9.00
CA PRO A 236 -17.89 -16.23 -9.05
C PRO A 236 -18.43 -17.66 -8.86
N THR A 237 -17.69 -18.65 -9.37
CA THR A 237 -17.91 -20.05 -9.02
C THR A 237 -17.34 -20.35 -7.62
N PRO A 238 -17.81 -21.40 -6.92
CA PRO A 238 -17.25 -21.79 -5.63
C PRO A 238 -15.73 -22.02 -5.67
N ALA A 239 -15.24 -22.76 -6.68
CA ALA A 239 -13.81 -23.05 -6.85
C ALA A 239 -12.98 -21.77 -7.07
N PHE A 240 -13.50 -20.80 -7.84
CA PHE A 240 -12.84 -19.51 -8.04
C PHE A 240 -12.78 -18.69 -6.74
N LYS A 241 -13.85 -18.72 -5.94
CA LYS A 241 -13.89 -18.01 -4.66
C LYS A 241 -12.89 -18.60 -3.66
N GLU A 242 -12.85 -19.92 -3.54
CA GLU A 242 -11.89 -20.63 -2.68
C GLU A 242 -10.45 -20.33 -3.10
N ALA A 243 -10.16 -20.38 -4.39
CA ALA A 243 -8.85 -20.04 -4.93
C ALA A 243 -8.45 -18.57 -4.67
N LEU A 244 -9.39 -17.62 -4.73
CA LEU A 244 -9.11 -16.23 -4.35
C LEU A 244 -8.80 -16.07 -2.86
N GLU A 245 -9.56 -16.75 -2.00
CA GLU A 245 -9.32 -16.74 -0.56
C GLU A 245 -7.96 -17.35 -0.24
N GLU A 246 -7.63 -18.51 -0.83
CA GLU A 246 -6.33 -19.15 -0.69
C GLU A 246 -5.19 -18.21 -1.13
N LEU A 247 -5.32 -17.58 -2.30
CA LEU A 247 -4.32 -16.64 -2.80
C LEU A 247 -4.12 -15.45 -1.85
N ALA A 248 -5.21 -14.91 -1.30
CA ALA A 248 -5.14 -13.83 -0.33
C ALA A 248 -4.47 -14.30 0.98
N TYR A 249 -4.84 -15.48 1.50
CA TYR A 249 -4.25 -16.07 2.71
C TYR A 249 -2.74 -16.31 2.59
N ARG A 250 -2.26 -16.80 1.44
CA ARG A 250 -0.83 -16.97 1.16
C ARG A 250 -0.03 -15.66 1.30
N ASN A 251 -0.69 -14.51 1.17
CA ASN A 251 -0.10 -13.18 1.22
C ASN A 251 -0.48 -12.38 2.48
N ILE A 252 -0.98 -13.07 3.51
CA ILE A 252 -1.16 -12.53 4.86
C ILE A 252 -0.07 -13.13 5.75
N PRO A 253 0.71 -12.32 6.49
CA PRO A 253 1.67 -12.85 7.46
C PRO A 253 0.95 -13.71 8.51
N LEU A 254 1.49 -14.90 8.80
CA LEU A 254 1.09 -15.69 9.96
C LEU A 254 1.61 -14.97 11.21
N GLU A 255 0.71 -14.60 12.11
CA GLU A 255 1.05 -14.02 13.43
C GLU A 255 1.66 -15.06 14.37
#